data_AF-A0A3D3XZQ8-F1
#
_entry.id   AF-A0A3D3XZQ8-F1
#
_cell.length_a   1.000
_cell.length_b   1.000
_cell.length_c   1.000
_cell.angle_alpha   90.00
_cell.angle_beta   90.00
_cell.angle_gamma   90.00
#
_symmetry.space_group_name_H-M   'P 1'
#
loop_
_entity.id
_entity.type
_entity.pdbx_description
1 polymer ?
#
loop_
_entity_poly.entity_id
_entity_poly.type
_entity_poly.pdbx_seq_one_letter_code
_entity_poly.pdbx_strand_id
1 'polypeptide(L)'
;MRTTIASIFRYPIKSMGGHPLDEALLTVNGIPGDRAWALKDEELASIKGGKRHPSLMGMSAEFEQEPDDSNVSPPAQIRLADGSVIRTNDADAEEKLSRAL
;
A
#
# COMPACT_ATOMS: atom_id res chain seq x y z
N MET A 1 24.61 -3.99 -24.38
CA MET A 1 24.68 -3.45 -23.01
C MET A 1 24.06 -4.46 -22.07
N ARG A 2 24.63 -4.64 -20.87
CA ARG A 2 24.09 -5.52 -19.82
C ARG A 2 23.55 -4.61 -18.72
N THR A 3 22.30 -4.80 -18.32
CA THR A 3 21.66 -4.03 -17.26
C THR A 3 21.42 -4.95 -16.07
N THR A 4 21.61 -4.43 -14.87
CA THR A 4 21.34 -5.12 -13.61
C THR A 4 20.21 -4.40 -12.90
N ILE A 5 19.28 -5.14 -12.30
CA ILE A 5 18.24 -4.59 -11.44
C ILE A 5 18.90 -4.13 -10.14
N ALA A 6 18.75 -2.85 -9.79
CA ALA A 6 19.32 -2.31 -8.55
C ALA A 6 18.44 -2.62 -7.32
N SER A 7 17.12 -2.63 -7.50
CA SER A 7 16.15 -2.88 -6.45
C SER A 7 14.77 -3.17 -7.03
N ILE A 8 13.94 -3.86 -6.25
CA ILE A 8 12.54 -4.13 -6.54
C ILE A 8 11.73 -3.54 -5.38
N PHE A 9 10.58 -2.93 -5.69
CA PHE A 9 9.66 -2.40 -4.70
C PHE A 9 8.23 -2.82 -5.01
N ARG A 10 7.46 -3.08 -3.96
CA ARG A 10 6.00 -3.29 -4.03
C ARG A 10 5.30 -2.17 -3.29
N TYR A 11 4.21 -1.66 -3.85
CA TYR A 11 3.42 -0.55 -3.29
C TYR A 11 2.00 -1.04 -2.95
N PRO A 12 1.76 -1.60 -1.75
CA PRO A 12 0.48 -2.24 -1.42
C PRO A 12 -0.73 -1.32 -1.55
N ILE A 13 -0.60 -0.06 -1.13
CA ILE A 13 -1.68 0.93 -1.09
C ILE A 13 -1.43 2.03 -2.11
N LYS A 14 -2.44 2.34 -2.92
CA LYS A 14 -2.39 3.45 -3.89
C LYS A 14 -1.99 4.76 -3.19
N SER A 15 -0.97 5.42 -3.74
CA SER A 15 -0.45 6.73 -3.31
C SER A 15 0.35 6.75 -2.00
N MET A 16 0.64 5.59 -1.41
CA MET A 16 1.60 5.47 -0.30
C MET A 16 2.94 4.92 -0.79
N GLY A 17 3.98 5.11 0.01
CA GLY A 17 5.29 4.48 -0.16
C GLY A 17 5.21 2.95 -0.04
N GLY A 18 6.07 2.26 -0.77
CA GLY A 18 6.18 0.81 -0.76
C GLY A 18 7.29 0.29 0.16
N HIS A 19 7.59 -0.99 0.04
CA HIS A 19 8.71 -1.66 0.70
C HIS A 19 9.57 -2.38 -0.35
N PRO A 20 10.87 -2.57 -0.08
CA PRO A 20 11.76 -3.30 -0.97
C PRO A 20 11.43 -4.80 -0.96
N LEU A 21 11.74 -5.48 -2.07
CA LEU A 21 11.69 -6.93 -2.20
C LEU A 21 13.05 -7.45 -2.67
N ASP A 22 13.46 -8.60 -2.14
CA ASP A 22 14.67 -9.30 -2.60
C ASP A 22 14.44 -10.00 -3.96
N GLU A 23 13.23 -10.53 -4.15
CA GLU A 23 12.76 -11.14 -5.39
C GLU A 23 11.25 -10.92 -5.57
N ALA A 24 10.75 -11.06 -6.79
CA ALA A 24 9.32 -10.92 -7.06
C ALA A 24 8.88 -11.78 -8.25
N LEU A 25 7.72 -12.43 -8.11
CA LEU A 25 6.99 -12.99 -9.24
C LEU A 25 6.46 -11.86 -10.13
N LEU A 26 6.77 -11.91 -11.42
CA LEU A 26 6.19 -10.99 -12.41
C LEU A 26 5.08 -11.70 -13.18
N THR A 27 3.85 -11.20 -13.05
CA THR A 27 2.68 -11.71 -13.77
C THR A 27 2.23 -10.72 -14.85
N VAL A 28 1.24 -11.11 -15.65
CA VAL A 28 0.58 -10.19 -16.62
C VAL A 28 -0.07 -8.97 -15.97
N ASN A 29 -0.40 -9.07 -14.67
CA ASN A 29 -0.99 -7.98 -13.87
C ASN A 29 0.07 -7.22 -13.05
N GLY A 30 1.35 -7.57 -13.17
CA GLY A 30 2.44 -7.02 -12.36
C GLY A 30 2.85 -7.93 -11.20
N ILE A 31 3.48 -7.34 -10.19
CA ILE A 31 3.86 -8.05 -8.96
C ILE A 31 2.58 -8.30 -8.14
N PRO A 32 2.31 -9.54 -7.67
CA PRO A 32 1.19 -9.82 -6.78
C PRO A 32 1.12 -8.85 -5.61
N GLY A 33 -0.07 -8.35 -5.32
CA GLY A 33 -0.34 -7.37 -4.27
C GLY A 33 0.09 -5.93 -4.53
N ASP A 34 0.74 -5.63 -5.65
CA ASP A 34 1.06 -4.24 -6.01
C ASP A 34 -0.23 -3.45 -6.31
N ARG A 35 -0.44 -2.36 -5.57
CA ARG A 35 -1.69 -1.57 -5.52
C ARG A 35 -2.95 -2.41 -5.26
N ALA A 36 -2.88 -3.44 -4.42
CA ALA A 36 -4.05 -4.24 -4.04
C ALA A 36 -5.09 -3.46 -3.22
N TRP A 37 -4.65 -2.39 -2.56
CA TRP A 37 -5.48 -1.55 -1.71
C TRP A 37 -5.59 -0.11 -2.25
N ALA A 38 -6.74 0.50 -2.00
CA ALA A 38 -6.97 1.92 -2.26
C ALA A 38 -7.87 2.51 -1.18
N LEU A 39 -7.68 3.79 -0.89
CA LEU A 39 -8.58 4.52 0.00
C LEU A 39 -9.83 4.93 -0.76
N LYS A 40 -10.99 4.65 -0.18
CA LYS A 40 -12.29 5.11 -0.67
C LYS A 40 -12.77 6.26 0.21
N ASP A 41 -13.17 7.35 -0.42
CA ASP A 41 -13.96 8.40 0.20
C ASP A 41 -15.40 7.89 0.33
N GLU A 42 -15.90 7.76 1.56
CA GLU A 42 -17.25 7.26 1.80
C GLU A 42 -18.33 8.30 1.46
N GLU A 43 -18.05 9.59 1.65
CA GLU A 43 -19.00 10.67 1.37
C GLU A 43 -19.18 10.87 -0.14
N LEU A 44 -18.07 10.86 -0.88
CA LEU A 44 -18.06 11.09 -2.33
C LEU A 44 -18.14 9.78 -3.14
N ALA A 45 -18.15 8.63 -2.47
CA ALA A 45 -18.10 7.29 -3.07
C ALA A 45 -16.98 7.13 -4.13
N SER A 46 -15.84 7.81 -3.93
CA SER A 46 -14.77 7.91 -4.93
C SER A 46 -13.43 7.47 -4.37
N ILE A 47 -12.53 6.94 -5.22
CA ILE A 47 -11.19 6.56 -4.77
C ILE A 47 -10.34 7.83 -4.55
N LYS A 48 -9.78 7.95 -3.34
CA LYS A 48 -8.81 8.99 -3.01
C LYS A 48 -7.45 8.66 -3.60
N GLY A 49 -6.74 9.71 -3.99
CA GLY A 49 -5.38 9.59 -4.48
C GLY A 49 -4.53 10.79 -4.03
N GLY A 50 -3.21 10.64 -4.13
CA GLY A 50 -2.23 11.61 -3.63
C GLY A 50 -2.38 13.03 -4.16
N LYS A 51 -3.09 13.25 -5.29
CA LYS A 51 -3.41 14.60 -5.80
C LYS A 51 -4.30 15.41 -4.86
N ARG A 52 -5.22 14.75 -4.13
CA ARG A 52 -6.12 15.41 -3.18
C ARG A 52 -5.62 15.32 -1.75
N HIS A 53 -4.84 14.29 -1.43
CA HIS A 53 -4.26 14.07 -0.11
C HIS A 53 -2.75 13.81 -0.24
N PRO A 54 -1.93 14.87 -0.35
CA PRO A 54 -0.48 14.73 -0.45
C PRO A 54 0.15 14.04 0.78
N SER A 55 -0.52 14.10 1.95
CA SER A 55 -0.13 13.41 3.18
C SER A 55 0.07 11.91 2.99
N LEU A 56 -0.64 11.29 2.05
CA LEU A 56 -0.46 9.87 1.68
C LEU A 56 0.96 9.53 1.23
N MET A 57 1.66 10.47 0.57
CA MET A 57 3.03 10.25 0.10
C MET A 57 4.05 10.21 1.25
N GLY A 58 3.67 10.72 2.43
CA GLY A 58 4.47 10.61 3.66
C GLY A 58 4.22 9.33 4.45
N MET A 59 3.30 8.48 4.00
CA MET A 59 2.98 7.19 4.61
C MET A 59 3.56 6.05 3.78
N SER A 60 3.80 4.89 4.39
CA SER A 60 4.23 3.68 3.67
C SER A 60 3.44 2.45 4.08
N ALA A 61 3.39 1.46 3.20
CA ALA A 61 2.70 0.21 3.47
C ALA A 61 3.52 -1.02 3.08
N GLU A 62 3.35 -2.08 3.86
CA GLU A 62 3.93 -3.41 3.63
C GLU A 62 2.96 -4.51 4.03
N PHE A 63 3.03 -5.66 3.35
CA PHE A 63 2.20 -6.80 3.72
C PHE A 63 2.86 -7.60 4.83
N GLU A 64 2.08 -8.06 5.81
CA GLU A 64 2.56 -8.98 6.85
C GLU A 64 2.59 -10.43 6.34
N GLN A 65 1.86 -10.72 5.26
CA GLN A 65 1.75 -12.02 4.61
C GLN A 65 1.87 -11.83 3.10
N GLU A 66 2.62 -12.70 2.41
CA GLU A 66 2.75 -12.59 0.97
C GLU A 66 1.39 -12.76 0.27
N PRO A 67 1.02 -11.84 -0.63
CA PRO A 67 -0.16 -11.99 -1.49
C PRO A 67 -0.01 -13.18 -2.42
N ASP A 68 -1.10 -13.91 -2.63
CA ASP A 68 -1.18 -15.02 -3.57
C ASP A 68 -2.52 -15.00 -4.34
N ASP A 69 -2.73 -16.00 -5.20
CA ASP A 69 -3.95 -16.10 -6.01
C ASP A 69 -5.22 -16.30 -5.17
N SER A 70 -5.10 -16.82 -3.94
CA SER A 70 -6.22 -17.02 -3.01
C SER A 70 -6.52 -15.78 -2.17
N ASN A 71 -5.50 -14.96 -1.92
CA ASN A 71 -5.60 -13.71 -1.17
C ASN A 71 -4.71 -12.64 -1.80
N VAL A 72 -5.29 -11.91 -2.76
CA VAL A 72 -4.58 -10.86 -3.51
C VAL A 72 -4.33 -9.59 -2.69
N SER A 73 -5.06 -9.41 -1.58
CA SER A 73 -5.04 -8.23 -0.72
C SER A 73 -5.04 -8.62 0.76
N PRO A 74 -4.00 -9.31 1.26
CA PRO A 74 -3.90 -9.58 2.68
C PRO A 74 -3.84 -8.27 3.48
N PRO A 75 -4.07 -8.32 4.80
CA PRO A 75 -3.88 -7.15 5.65
C PRO A 75 -2.49 -6.54 5.44
N ALA A 76 -2.46 -5.22 5.31
CA ALA A 76 -1.24 -4.45 5.17
C ALA A 76 -1.02 -3.63 6.43
N GLN A 77 0.24 -3.55 6.85
CA GLN A 77 0.70 -2.60 7.83
C GLN A 77 0.92 -1.25 7.15
N ILE A 78 0.41 -0.17 7.74
CA ILE A 78 0.57 1.21 7.29
C ILE A 78 1.37 1.97 8.34
N ARG A 79 2.52 2.52 7.94
CA ARG A 79 3.25 3.52 8.72
C ARG A 79 2.73 4.90 8.37
N LEU A 80 2.14 5.58 9.35
CA LEU A 80 1.62 6.93 9.22
C LEU A 80 2.75 7.96 9.22
N ALA A 81 2.44 9.20 8.84
CA ALA A 81 3.42 10.29 8.73
C ALA A 81 4.07 10.68 10.08
N ASP A 82 3.38 10.40 11.20
CA ASP A 82 3.90 10.59 12.56
C ASP A 82 4.77 9.41 13.05
N GLY A 83 4.95 8.39 12.21
CA GLY A 83 5.71 7.18 12.51
C GLY A 83 4.92 6.08 13.21
N SER A 84 3.69 6.35 13.66
CA SER A 84 2.80 5.34 14.21
C SER A 84 2.39 4.32 13.15
N VAL A 85 1.91 3.17 13.61
CA VAL A 85 1.62 2.02 12.76
C VAL A 85 0.20 1.54 13.01
N ILE A 86 -0.56 1.35 11.94
CA ILE A 86 -1.89 0.75 11.94
C ILE A 86 -1.93 -0.41 10.94
N ARG A 87 -2.93 -1.28 11.03
CA ARG A 87 -3.20 -2.33 10.04
C ARG A 87 -4.50 -2.07 9.33
N THR A 88 -4.61 -2.51 8.07
CA THR A 88 -5.86 -2.39 7.31
C THR A 88 -7.02 -3.20 7.92
N ASN A 89 -6.75 -4.14 8.83
CA ASN A 89 -7.75 -4.93 9.54
C ASN A 89 -7.90 -4.55 11.03
N ASP A 90 -7.27 -3.48 11.49
CA ASP A 90 -7.56 -2.95 12.83
C ASP A 90 -9.02 -2.44 12.86
N ALA A 91 -9.73 -2.67 13.97
CA ALA A 91 -11.13 -2.26 14.11
C ALA A 91 -11.34 -0.73 14.01
N ASP A 92 -10.29 0.05 14.23
CA ASP A 92 -10.26 1.51 14.19
C ASP A 92 -9.34 2.06 13.09
N ALA A 93 -8.97 1.24 12.10
CA ALA A 93 -8.05 1.61 11.02
C ALA A 93 -8.52 2.85 10.25
N GLU A 94 -9.79 2.88 9.87
CA GLU A 94 -10.40 3.96 9.09
C GLU A 94 -10.40 5.28 9.86
N GLU A 95 -10.72 5.25 11.15
CA GLU A 95 -10.71 6.42 12.03
C GLU A 95 -9.29 6.98 12.19
N LYS A 96 -8.32 6.11 12.50
CA LYS A 96 -6.91 6.51 12.66
C LYS A 96 -6.33 7.06 11.37
N LEU A 97 -6.60 6.42 10.24
CA LEU A 97 -6.14 6.90 8.94
C LEU A 97 -6.78 8.24 8.59
N SER A 98 -8.09 8.41 8.83
CA SER A 98 -8.78 9.68 8.58
C SER A 98 -8.23 10.83 9.40
N ARG A 99 -7.84 10.59 10.66
CA ARG A 99 -7.19 11.59 11.52
C ARG A 99 -5.77 11.97 11.05
N ALA A 100 -5.11 11.10 10.30
CA ALA A 100 -3.75 11.29 9.82
C ALA A 100 -3.67 11.94 8.42
N LEU A 101 -4.81 12.16 7.75
CA LEU A 101 -4.89 12.72 6.39
C LEU A 101 -5.04 14.24 6.37
#